data_AF-B5SVF8-F1
#
_entry.id   AF-B5SVF8-F1
#
_cell.length_a   1.000
_cell.length_b   1.000
_cell.length_c   1.000
_cell.angle_alpha   90.00
_cell.angle_beta   90.00
_cell.angle_gamma   90.00
#
_symmetry.space_group_name_H-M   'P 1'
#
loop_
_entity.id
_entity.type
_entity.pdbx_description
1 polymer ?
#
loop_
_entity_poly.entity_id
_entity_poly.type
_entity_poly.pdbx_seq_one_letter_code
_entity_poly.pdbx_strand_id
1 'polypeptide(L)'
;AAEGARIAGASRIIGVDLNANRFELAKKFGVTEFVNPKDYTKQVQEVIAEMTNGGVDRSVECTGHIDAMISAFECVHDGVAVLVGVPHKDGVFKTSPLNLLNERTLKGTFFGNYKPRSDIPSVVEQYMNKELELEKFITHEVPFSEINKPF
;
A
#
# COMPACT_ATOMS: atom_id res chain seq x y z
N ALA A 1 2.35 -5.04 0.18
CA ALA A 1 2.43 -3.98 -0.85
C ALA A 1 3.89 -3.64 -1.17
N ALA A 2 4.64 -2.98 -0.25
CA ALA A 2 6.03 -2.60 -0.48
C ALA A 2 6.95 -3.77 -0.89
N GLU A 3 6.92 -4.87 -0.14
CA GLU A 3 7.72 -6.06 -0.45
C GLU A 3 7.37 -6.66 -1.83
N GLY A 4 6.07 -6.70 -2.16
CA GLY A 4 5.63 -7.15 -3.48
C GLY A 4 6.10 -6.23 -4.61
N ALA A 5 6.10 -4.91 -4.39
CA ALA A 5 6.65 -3.94 -5.34
C ALA A 5 8.17 -4.12 -5.51
N ARG A 6 8.90 -4.37 -4.41
CA ARG A 6 10.35 -4.67 -4.43
C ARG A 6 10.65 -5.93 -5.24
N ILE A 7 9.91 -7.01 -5.00
CA ILE A 7 10.06 -8.29 -5.72
C ILE A 7 9.72 -8.11 -7.21
N ALA A 8 8.71 -7.30 -7.53
CA ALA A 8 8.35 -6.97 -8.91
C ALA A 8 9.35 -6.03 -9.61
N GLY A 9 10.40 -5.57 -8.92
CA GLY A 9 11.44 -4.72 -9.51
C GLY A 9 11.10 -3.24 -9.59
N ALA A 10 10.21 -2.73 -8.73
CA ALA A 10 9.91 -1.30 -8.67
C ALA A 10 11.18 -0.50 -8.33
N SER A 11 11.45 0.56 -9.10
CA SER A 11 12.66 1.39 -8.96
C SER A 11 12.58 2.38 -7.80
N ARG A 12 11.39 2.92 -7.53
CA ARG A 12 11.10 3.84 -6.43
C ARG A 12 9.87 3.35 -5.69
N ILE A 13 9.96 3.26 -4.37
CA ILE A 13 8.85 2.84 -3.49
C ILE A 13 8.68 3.91 -2.43
N ILE A 14 7.64 4.74 -2.59
CA ILE A 14 7.35 5.85 -1.68
C ILE A 14 6.33 5.38 -0.63
N GLY A 15 6.73 5.31 0.63
CA GLY A 15 5.85 5.05 1.76
C GLY A 15 5.14 6.33 2.19
N VAL A 16 3.84 6.25 2.47
CA VAL A 16 3.06 7.37 2.99
C VAL A 16 2.42 6.96 4.30
N ASP A 17 2.77 7.63 5.40
CA ASP A 17 2.19 7.34 6.71
C ASP A 17 2.29 8.56 7.64
N LEU A 18 1.30 8.75 8.52
CA LEU A 18 1.27 9.84 9.50
C LEU A 18 2.27 9.62 10.65
N ASN A 19 2.74 8.38 10.85
CA ASN A 19 3.71 8.01 11.87
C ASN A 19 5.10 7.84 11.25
N ALA A 20 5.92 8.88 11.39
CA ALA A 20 7.30 8.90 10.88
C ALA A 20 8.18 7.74 11.41
N ASN A 21 7.88 7.20 12.61
CA ASN A 21 8.64 6.07 13.17
C ASN A 21 8.48 4.78 12.36
N ARG A 22 7.46 4.70 11.49
CA ARG A 22 7.26 3.55 10.60
C ARG A 22 8.26 3.52 9.44
N PHE A 23 8.94 4.63 9.12
CA PHE A 23 9.84 4.66 7.97
C PHE A 23 11.02 3.69 8.13
N GLU A 24 11.69 3.69 9.28
CA GLU A 24 12.83 2.78 9.53
C GLU A 24 12.44 1.31 9.41
N LEU A 25 11.22 0.96 9.83
CA LEU A 25 10.69 -0.38 9.63
C LEU A 25 10.36 -0.64 8.15
N ALA A 26 9.71 0.33 7.49
CA ALA A 26 9.28 0.22 6.09
C ALA A 26 10.45 0.02 5.11
N LYS A 27 11.62 0.61 5.40
CA LYS A 27 12.86 0.38 4.63
C LYS A 27 13.23 -1.09 4.52
N LYS A 28 12.98 -1.88 5.57
CA LYS A 28 13.25 -3.34 5.58
C LYS A 28 12.38 -4.13 4.59
N PHE A 29 11.27 -3.53 4.15
CA PHE A 29 10.32 -4.07 3.16
C PHE A 29 10.47 -3.42 1.77
N GLY A 30 11.56 -2.68 1.54
CA GLY A 30 11.88 -2.09 0.24
C GLY A 30 11.43 -0.64 0.04
N VAL A 31 10.82 0.02 1.03
CA VAL A 31 10.48 1.45 0.90
C VAL A 31 11.76 2.29 0.78
N THR A 32 11.86 3.09 -0.28
CA THR A 32 13.05 3.90 -0.61
C THR A 32 12.90 5.35 -0.17
N GLU A 33 11.68 5.87 -0.18
CA GLU A 33 11.34 7.25 0.15
C GLU A 33 10.13 7.27 1.08
N PHE A 34 9.95 8.35 1.85
CA PHE A 34 8.84 8.44 2.79
C PHE A 34 8.26 9.85 2.85
N VAL A 35 6.93 9.92 2.90
CA VAL A 35 6.17 11.16 3.02
C VAL A 35 5.24 11.04 4.22
N ASN A 36 5.42 11.94 5.19
CA ASN A 36 4.41 12.18 6.20
C ASN A 36 3.51 13.33 5.74
N PRO A 37 2.21 13.10 5.49
CA PRO A 37 1.31 14.17 5.06
C PRO A 37 1.28 15.38 6.00
N LYS A 38 1.61 15.23 7.29
CA LYS A 38 1.64 16.33 8.26
C LYS A 38 2.79 17.33 8.05
N ASP A 39 3.80 16.95 7.30
CA ASP A 39 4.99 17.79 7.07
C ASP A 39 4.76 18.77 5.89
N TYR A 40 3.60 18.71 5.24
CA TYR A 40 3.25 19.49 4.06
C TYR A 40 1.95 20.25 4.25
N THR A 41 1.86 21.44 3.65
CA THR A 41 0.61 22.21 3.57
C THR A 41 -0.23 21.81 2.36
N LYS A 42 0.41 21.25 1.32
CA LYS A 42 -0.23 20.72 0.11
C LYS A 42 -0.82 19.34 0.38
N GLN A 43 -1.78 18.95 -0.45
CA GLN A 43 -2.30 17.59 -0.40
C GLN A 43 -1.24 16.58 -0.84
N VAL A 44 -1.29 15.35 -0.29
CA VAL A 44 -0.23 14.36 -0.51
C VAL A 44 -0.05 14.00 -1.99
N GLN A 45 -1.13 13.98 -2.77
CA GLN A 45 -1.07 13.71 -4.21
C GLN A 45 -0.33 14.79 -5.00
N GLU A 46 -0.38 16.04 -4.56
CA GLU A 46 0.38 17.14 -5.17
C GLU A 46 1.87 17.01 -4.82
N VAL A 47 2.18 16.69 -3.55
CA VAL A 47 3.55 16.43 -3.10
C VAL A 47 4.18 15.28 -3.89
N ILE A 48 3.44 14.17 -4.03
CA ILE A 48 3.90 13.01 -4.79
C ILE A 48 4.08 13.36 -6.27
N ALA A 49 3.15 14.08 -6.88
CA ALA A 49 3.29 14.51 -8.27
C ALA A 49 4.56 15.37 -8.48
N GLU A 50 4.85 16.30 -7.57
CA GLU A 50 6.07 17.11 -7.61
C GLU A 50 7.35 16.26 -7.45
N MET A 51 7.34 15.27 -6.56
CA MET A 51 8.47 14.34 -6.35
C MET A 51 8.72 13.37 -7.52
N THR A 52 7.72 13.17 -8.37
CA THR A 52 7.72 12.13 -9.42
C THR A 52 7.55 12.69 -10.83
N ASN A 53 7.56 14.03 -10.97
CA ASN A 53 7.32 14.74 -12.23
C ASN A 53 5.97 14.38 -12.90
N GLY A 54 4.92 14.20 -12.09
CA GLY A 54 3.54 14.05 -12.58
C GLY A 54 2.68 13.06 -11.81
N GLY A 55 3.29 12.06 -11.17
CA GLY A 55 2.61 11.03 -10.41
C GLY A 55 3.34 9.68 -10.47
N VAL A 56 2.83 8.70 -9.75
CA VAL A 56 3.37 7.33 -9.72
C VAL A 56 2.69 6.43 -10.75
N ASP A 57 3.40 5.43 -11.27
CA ASP A 57 2.81 4.43 -12.16
C ASP A 57 1.74 3.58 -11.45
N ARG A 58 1.97 3.31 -10.15
CA ARG A 58 1.12 2.48 -9.31
C ARG A 58 1.01 3.06 -7.91
N SER A 59 -0.18 3.03 -7.35
CA SER A 59 -0.42 3.33 -5.95
C SER A 59 -1.23 2.22 -5.30
N VAL A 60 -1.00 1.99 -4.00
CA VAL A 60 -1.71 0.95 -3.24
C VAL A 60 -2.14 1.55 -1.90
N GLU A 61 -3.45 1.62 -1.68
CA GLU A 61 -4.01 2.12 -0.43
C GLU A 61 -4.27 0.98 0.54
N CYS A 62 -3.75 1.10 1.77
CA CYS A 62 -3.72 0.01 2.75
C CYS A 62 -4.33 0.37 4.13
N THR A 63 -5.03 1.49 4.26
CA THR A 63 -5.56 2.01 5.54
C THR A 63 -7.08 1.87 5.66
N GLY A 64 -7.82 1.93 4.56
CA GLY A 64 -9.27 1.98 4.57
C GLY A 64 -9.84 3.41 4.71
N HIS A 65 -8.97 4.42 4.84
CA HIS A 65 -9.41 5.80 5.01
C HIS A 65 -9.79 6.43 3.67
N ILE A 66 -10.99 7.02 3.58
CA ILE A 66 -11.53 7.55 2.31
C ILE A 66 -10.61 8.59 1.69
N ASP A 67 -10.08 9.54 2.47
CA ASP A 67 -9.18 10.56 1.93
C ASP A 67 -7.86 9.96 1.43
N ALA A 68 -7.37 8.89 2.07
CA ALA A 68 -6.18 8.18 1.60
C ALA A 68 -6.45 7.40 0.31
N MET A 69 -7.66 6.84 0.15
CA MET A 69 -8.10 6.19 -1.09
C MET A 69 -8.16 7.17 -2.24
N ILE A 70 -8.77 8.34 -2.03
CA ILE A 70 -8.85 9.41 -3.04
C ILE A 70 -7.44 9.88 -3.39
N SER A 71 -6.61 10.17 -2.37
CA SER A 71 -5.23 10.57 -2.58
C SER A 71 -4.44 9.52 -3.38
N ALA A 72 -4.56 8.24 -3.04
CA ALA A 72 -3.88 7.17 -3.78
C ALA A 72 -4.31 7.14 -5.26
N PHE A 73 -5.61 7.31 -5.55
CA PHE A 73 -6.09 7.41 -6.93
C PHE A 73 -5.59 8.67 -7.65
N GLU A 74 -5.45 9.78 -6.93
CA GLU A 74 -5.01 11.03 -7.52
C GLU A 74 -3.48 11.17 -7.60
N CYS A 75 -2.73 10.30 -6.92
CA CYS A 75 -1.28 10.19 -7.04
C CYS A 75 -0.82 9.55 -8.35
N VAL A 76 -1.67 8.78 -9.05
CA VAL A 76 -1.24 8.06 -10.26
C VAL A 76 -1.29 8.92 -11.51
N HIS A 77 -0.39 8.68 -12.47
CA HIS A 77 -0.39 9.32 -13.78
C HIS A 77 -0.30 8.24 -14.87
N ASP A 78 -1.30 8.17 -15.76
CA ASP A 78 -1.48 7.06 -16.72
C ASP A 78 -1.29 5.67 -16.09
N GLY A 79 -1.74 5.56 -14.83
CA GLY A 79 -1.34 4.51 -13.89
C GLY A 79 -2.52 3.80 -13.25
N VAL A 80 -2.20 2.89 -12.32
CA VAL A 80 -3.21 2.07 -11.63
C VAL A 80 -3.14 2.27 -10.13
N ALA A 81 -4.24 2.71 -9.54
CA ALA A 81 -4.44 2.72 -8.10
C ALA A 81 -5.19 1.45 -7.66
N VAL A 82 -4.71 0.78 -6.62
CA VAL A 82 -5.32 -0.42 -6.05
C VAL A 82 -5.73 -0.15 -4.60
N LEU A 83 -7.03 -0.25 -4.32
CA LEU A 83 -7.56 -0.16 -2.97
C LEU A 83 -7.52 -1.54 -2.30
N VAL A 84 -6.81 -1.65 -1.18
CA VAL A 84 -6.69 -2.86 -0.35
C VAL A 84 -7.38 -2.65 0.99
N GLY A 85 -7.28 -1.43 1.55
CA GLY A 85 -7.95 -1.07 2.79
C GLY A 85 -9.47 -1.19 2.68
N VAL A 86 -10.13 -1.61 3.76
CA VAL A 86 -11.59 -1.74 3.80
C VAL A 86 -12.18 -0.46 4.40
N PRO A 87 -13.00 0.29 3.65
CA PRO A 87 -13.58 1.53 4.15
C PRO A 87 -14.69 1.27 5.17
N HIS A 88 -15.00 2.30 5.96
CA HIS A 88 -16.22 2.30 6.78
C HIS A 88 -17.46 2.15 5.88
N LYS A 89 -18.51 1.50 6.38
CA LYS A 89 -19.73 1.17 5.61
C LYS A 89 -20.41 2.37 4.95
N ASP A 90 -20.27 3.56 5.54
CA ASP A 90 -20.89 4.81 5.08
C ASP A 90 -19.89 5.70 4.31
N GLY A 91 -18.69 5.19 4.02
CA GLY A 91 -17.64 5.93 3.32
C GLY A 91 -18.01 6.22 1.87
N VAL A 92 -17.76 7.46 1.42
CA VAL A 92 -18.07 7.88 0.05
C VAL A 92 -16.81 8.35 -0.65
N PHE A 93 -16.37 7.58 -1.64
CA PHE A 93 -15.29 7.97 -2.54
C PHE A 93 -15.83 8.90 -3.64
N LYS A 94 -15.28 10.12 -3.75
CA LYS A 94 -15.64 11.08 -4.80
C LYS A 94 -14.38 11.58 -5.47
N THR A 95 -14.43 11.72 -6.80
CA THR A 95 -13.32 12.25 -7.59
C THR A 95 -13.83 12.86 -8.89
N SER A 96 -13.02 13.68 -9.55
CA SER A 96 -13.37 14.27 -10.84
C SER A 96 -13.40 13.21 -11.95
N PRO A 97 -14.42 13.20 -12.84
CA PRO A 97 -14.42 12.33 -14.01
C PRO A 97 -13.21 12.52 -14.93
N LEU A 98 -12.59 13.71 -14.90
CA LEU A 98 -11.34 13.97 -15.65
C LEU A 98 -10.21 13.04 -15.24
N ASN A 99 -10.19 12.55 -14.00
CA ASN A 99 -9.18 11.59 -13.56
C ASN A 99 -9.26 10.29 -14.38
N LEU A 100 -10.46 9.85 -14.75
CA LEU A 100 -10.65 8.67 -15.60
C LEU A 100 -10.34 8.96 -17.07
N LEU A 101 -10.67 10.15 -17.56
CA LEU A 101 -10.36 10.57 -18.93
C LEU A 101 -8.85 10.80 -19.16
N ASN A 102 -8.10 11.10 -18.10
CA ASN A 102 -6.64 11.16 -18.11
C ASN A 102 -6.01 9.78 -17.81
N GLU A 103 -6.64 8.71 -18.30
CA GLU A 103 -6.13 7.33 -18.29
C GLU A 103 -5.72 6.76 -16.91
N ARG A 104 -6.23 7.33 -15.80
CA ARG A 104 -6.06 6.71 -14.47
C ARG A 104 -7.01 5.54 -14.31
N THR A 105 -6.49 4.41 -13.85
CA THR A 105 -7.29 3.22 -13.57
C THR A 105 -7.44 3.01 -12.07
N LEU A 106 -8.67 2.86 -11.59
CA LEU A 106 -8.97 2.47 -10.21
C LEU A 106 -9.37 0.99 -10.13
N LYS A 107 -8.73 0.24 -9.23
CA LYS A 107 -9.06 -1.17 -8.95
C LYS A 107 -9.19 -1.39 -7.44
N GLY A 108 -9.93 -2.43 -7.08
CA GLY A 108 -9.94 -2.98 -5.72
C GLY A 108 -9.37 -4.39 -5.72
N THR A 109 -8.98 -4.88 -4.55
CA THR A 109 -8.61 -6.29 -4.37
C THR A 109 -9.10 -6.82 -3.04
N PHE A 110 -9.64 -8.04 -3.06
CA PHE A 110 -9.85 -8.85 -1.86
C PHE A 110 -8.83 -9.97 -1.84
N PHE A 111 -8.16 -10.15 -0.69
CA PHE A 111 -7.17 -11.22 -0.50
C PHE A 111 -6.04 -11.22 -1.55
N GLY A 112 -5.66 -10.04 -2.06
CA GLY A 112 -4.63 -9.93 -3.11
C GLY A 112 -5.04 -10.54 -4.46
N ASN A 113 -6.33 -10.81 -4.67
CA ASN A 113 -6.89 -11.53 -5.83
C ASN A 113 -6.41 -12.99 -5.93
N TYR A 114 -5.89 -13.55 -4.83
CA TYR A 114 -5.56 -14.97 -4.75
C TYR A 114 -6.82 -15.83 -4.67
N LYS A 115 -6.79 -16.97 -5.37
CA LYS A 115 -7.72 -18.09 -5.18
C LYS A 115 -7.15 -18.99 -4.10
N PRO A 116 -7.75 -19.04 -2.88
CA PRO A 116 -7.08 -19.64 -1.72
C PRO A 116 -6.63 -21.09 -1.91
N ARG A 117 -7.44 -21.93 -2.57
CA ARG A 117 -7.14 -23.35 -2.75
C ARG A 117 -6.01 -23.61 -3.75
N SER A 118 -5.93 -22.83 -4.83
CA SER A 118 -4.95 -23.06 -5.89
C SER A 118 -3.67 -22.27 -5.69
N ASP A 119 -3.74 -21.07 -5.10
CA ASP A 119 -2.63 -20.13 -5.17
C ASP A 119 -1.81 -20.09 -3.86
N ILE A 120 -2.44 -20.31 -2.70
CA ILE A 120 -1.74 -20.30 -1.40
C ILE A 120 -0.63 -21.35 -1.31
N PRO A 121 -0.79 -22.59 -1.83
CA PRO A 121 0.32 -23.54 -1.86
C PRO A 121 1.58 -22.99 -2.54
N SER A 122 1.42 -22.22 -3.63
CA SER A 122 2.56 -21.57 -4.30
C SER A 122 3.18 -20.44 -3.47
N VAL A 123 2.37 -19.67 -2.73
CA VAL A 123 2.89 -18.65 -1.81
C VAL A 123 3.71 -19.29 -0.69
N VAL A 124 3.27 -20.44 -0.17
CA VAL A 124 4.03 -21.22 0.83
C VAL A 124 5.34 -21.72 0.23
N GLU A 125 5.32 -22.22 -1.00
CA GLU A 125 6.54 -22.66 -1.69
C GLU A 125 7.55 -21.51 -1.88
N GLN A 126 7.10 -20.33 -2.29
CA GLN A 126 7.95 -19.13 -2.40
C GLN A 126 8.59 -18.76 -1.05
N TYR A 127 7.84 -18.87 0.05
CA TYR A 127 8.38 -18.67 1.40
C TYR A 127 9.44 -19.74 1.73
N MET A 128 9.16 -21.02 1.49
CA MET A 128 10.11 -22.12 1.74
C MET A 128 11.40 -21.97 0.92
N ASN A 129 11.29 -21.42 -0.29
CA ASN A 129 12.41 -21.10 -1.18
C ASN A 129 13.13 -19.79 -0.83
N LYS A 130 12.71 -19.09 0.23
CA LYS A 130 13.25 -17.79 0.68
C LYS A 130 13.08 -16.66 -0.34
N GLU A 131 12.13 -16.78 -1.26
CA GLU A 131 11.74 -15.72 -2.19
C GLU A 131 10.84 -14.69 -1.50
N LEU A 132 10.09 -15.13 -0.48
CA LEU A 132 9.30 -14.29 0.42
C LEU A 132 9.86 -14.36 1.84
N GLU A 133 10.13 -13.20 2.45
CA GLU A 133 10.64 -13.10 3.81
C GLU A 133 9.51 -12.76 4.79
N LEU A 134 8.85 -13.78 5.36
CA LEU A 134 7.68 -13.60 6.23
C LEU A 134 8.06 -13.29 7.69
N GLU A 135 9.25 -13.69 8.12
CA GLU A 135 9.75 -13.54 9.48
C GLU A 135 9.83 -12.07 9.88
N LYS A 136 10.09 -11.17 8.93
CA LYS A 136 10.12 -9.72 9.15
C LYS A 136 8.79 -9.15 9.64
N PHE A 137 7.67 -9.84 9.38
CA PHE A 137 6.34 -9.41 9.81
C PHE A 137 6.01 -9.86 11.24
N ILE A 138 6.73 -10.84 11.79
CA ILE A 138 6.53 -11.34 13.14
C ILE A 138 7.26 -10.40 14.11
N THR A 139 6.51 -9.56 14.82
CA THR A 139 7.08 -8.60 15.79
C THR A 139 6.98 -9.09 17.23
N HIS A 140 6.02 -9.99 17.50
CA HIS A 140 5.73 -10.52 18.83
C HIS A 140 5.23 -11.95 18.69
N GLU A 141 5.59 -12.80 19.64
CA GLU A 141 5.04 -14.15 19.80
C GLU A 141 4.45 -14.25 21.21
N VAL A 142 3.21 -14.74 21.31
CA VAL A 142 2.52 -14.94 22.58
C VAL A 142 1.91 -16.33 22.64
N PRO A 143 1.91 -17.00 23.80
CA PRO A 143 1.21 -18.26 23.96
C PRO A 143 -0.31 -18.04 23.87
N PHE A 144 -1.04 -19.09 23.43
CA PHE A 144 -2.50 -19.02 23.28
C PHE A 144 -3.24 -18.65 24.58
N SER A 145 -2.68 -19.01 25.74
CA SER A 145 -3.21 -18.61 27.06
C SER A 145 -3.24 -17.10 27.28
N GLU A 146 -2.50 -16.32 26.50
CA GLU A 146 -2.40 -14.86 26.58
C GLU A 146 -3.05 -14.16 25.38
N ILE A 147 -4.01 -14.80 24.71
CA ILE A 147 -4.66 -14.31 23.48
C ILE A 147 -5.20 -12.87 23.54
N ASN A 148 -5.48 -12.35 24.73
CA ASN A 148 -5.99 -10.99 24.91
C ASN A 148 -4.90 -9.90 24.93
N LYS A 149 -3.61 -10.24 25.08
CA LYS A 149 -2.53 -9.23 25.14
C LYS A 149 -2.25 -8.50 23.81
N PRO A 150 -2.38 -9.13 22.62
CA PRO A 150 -2.12 -8.45 21.34
C PRO A 150 -3.20 -7.47 20.86
N PHE A 151 -4.39 -7.47 21.48
CA PHE A 151 -5.50 -6.57 21.14
C PHE A 151 -5.46 -5.32 22.00
#